data_AF-R7ZEJ1-F1
#
_entry.id   AF-R7ZEJ1-F1
#
_cell.length_a   1.000
_cell.length_b   1.000
_cell.length_c   1.000
_cell.angle_alpha   90.00
_cell.angle_beta   90.00
_cell.angle_gamma   90.00
#
_symmetry.space_group_name_H-M   'P 1'
#
loop_
_entity.id
_entity.type
_entity.pdbx_description
1 polymer ?
#
loop_
_entity_poly.entity_id
_entity_poly.type
_entity_poly.pdbx_seq_one_letter_code
_entity_poly.pdbx_strand_id
1 'polypeptide(L)'
;MNEDLVIFAMKTAINYQVPKWSYVESVLKDWQHKQLKTVGDVEIYKQSTQTKRQAGLKQQRTEIIPHWFQKRQNAHAHEESEHALPIDFEAERKKILKKLNRHL
;
A
#
# COMPACT_ATOMS: atom_id res chain seq x y z
N MET A 1 1.93 -31.14 -26.65
CA MET A 1 0.98 -30.26 -25.92
C MET A 1 -0.39 -30.89 -26.01
N ASN A 2 -1.16 -30.90 -24.92
CA ASN A 2 -2.49 -31.53 -24.87
C ASN A 2 -3.57 -30.55 -25.38
N GLU A 3 -4.54 -31.04 -26.16
CA GLU A 3 -5.58 -30.21 -26.78
C GLU A 3 -6.45 -29.50 -25.72
N ASP A 4 -6.80 -30.22 -24.65
CA ASP A 4 -7.56 -29.67 -23.52
C ASP A 4 -6.88 -28.46 -22.89
N LEU A 5 -5.55 -28.46 -22.82
CA LEU A 5 -4.76 -27.38 -22.27
C LEU A 5 -4.83 -26.13 -23.17
N VAL A 6 -4.78 -26.34 -24.49
CA VAL A 6 -4.90 -25.25 -25.47
C VAL A 6 -6.28 -24.62 -25.41
N ILE A 7 -7.33 -25.44 -25.35
CA ILE A 7 -8.72 -24.96 -25.20
C ILE A 7 -8.86 -24.17 -23.89
N PHE A 8 -8.29 -24.66 -22.79
CA PHE A 8 -8.35 -23.99 -21.50
C PHE A 8 -7.57 -22.65 -21.50
N ALA A 9 -6.41 -22.59 -22.16
CA ALA A 9 -5.65 -21.36 -22.36
C ALA A 9 -6.46 -20.34 -23.20
N MET A 10 -7.17 -20.80 -24.23
CA MET A 10 -7.97 -19.96 -25.09
C MET A 10 -9.22 -19.41 -24.37
N LYS A 11 -9.90 -20.24 -23.56
CA LYS A 11 -10.96 -19.78 -22.65
C LYS A 11 -10.43 -18.72 -21.68
N THR A 12 -9.24 -18.93 -21.15
CA THR A 12 -8.58 -17.96 -20.25
C THR A 12 -8.32 -16.63 -20.96
N ALA A 13 -7.82 -16.66 -22.19
CA ALA A 13 -7.58 -15.48 -23.01
C ALA A 13 -8.87 -14.67 -23.26
N ILE A 14 -9.98 -15.34 -23.54
CA ILE A 14 -11.29 -14.71 -23.72
C ILE A 14 -11.77 -14.08 -22.40
N ASN A 15 -11.63 -14.78 -21.27
CA ASN A 15 -12.03 -14.27 -19.96
C ASN A 15 -11.25 -13.00 -19.54
N TYR A 16 -9.99 -12.88 -19.95
CA TYR A 16 -9.18 -11.68 -19.75
C TYR A 16 -9.39 -10.61 -20.84
N GLN A 17 -10.32 -10.83 -21.78
CA GLN A 17 -10.61 -9.94 -22.90
C GLN A 17 -9.40 -9.71 -23.82
N VAL A 18 -8.49 -10.70 -23.90
CA VAL A 18 -7.32 -10.69 -24.78
C VAL A 18 -7.32 -11.92 -25.70
N PRO A 19 -8.26 -12.04 -26.66
CA PRO A 19 -8.37 -13.19 -27.56
C PRO A 19 -7.32 -13.16 -28.68
N LYS A 20 -6.04 -13.02 -28.31
CA LYS A 20 -4.90 -13.00 -29.23
C LYS A 20 -4.11 -14.29 -29.10
N TRP A 21 -3.72 -14.88 -30.22
CA TRP A 21 -2.89 -16.10 -30.23
C TRP A 21 -1.57 -15.89 -29.47
N SER A 22 -0.95 -14.72 -29.57
CA SER A 22 0.29 -14.38 -28.84
C SER A 22 0.13 -14.45 -27.31
N TYR A 23 -1.06 -14.11 -26.79
CA TYR A 23 -1.36 -14.23 -25.38
C TYR A 23 -1.53 -15.70 -24.97
N VAL A 24 -2.28 -16.47 -25.77
CA VAL A 24 -2.46 -17.92 -25.58
C VAL A 24 -1.11 -18.64 -25.59
N GLU A 25 -0.24 -18.33 -26.55
CA GLU A 25 1.10 -18.91 -26.66
C GLU A 25 1.95 -18.59 -25.43
N SER A 26 1.87 -17.36 -24.93
CA SER A 26 2.60 -16.92 -23.73
C SER A 26 2.13 -17.68 -22.48
N VAL A 27 0.81 -17.86 -22.33
CA VAL A 27 0.22 -18.67 -21.25
C VAL A 27 0.65 -20.13 -21.35
N LEU A 28 0.65 -20.71 -22.54
CA LEU A 28 1.09 -22.10 -22.77
C LEU A 28 2.59 -22.27 -22.49
N LYS A 29 3.43 -21.30 -22.86
CA LYS A 29 4.87 -21.29 -22.53
C LYS A 29 5.10 -21.24 -21.02
N ASP A 30 4.35 -20.41 -20.30
CA ASP A 30 4.42 -20.33 -18.83
C ASP A 30 4.05 -21.67 -18.18
N TRP A 31 2.98 -22.31 -18.65
CA TRP A 31 2.55 -23.63 -18.15
C TRP A 31 3.55 -24.73 -18.47
N GLN A 32 4.15 -24.71 -19.67
CA GLN A 32 5.21 -25.64 -20.04
C GLN A 32 6.45 -25.48 -19.14
N HIS A 33 6.86 -24.24 -18.88
CA HIS A 33 8.00 -23.95 -18.03
C HIS A 33 7.77 -24.44 -16.58
N LYS A 34 6.52 -24.40 -16.13
CA LYS A 34 6.07 -24.90 -14.81
C LYS A 34 5.75 -26.39 -14.79
N GLN A 35 5.97 -27.10 -15.90
CA GLN A 35 5.72 -28.54 -16.04
C GLN A 35 4.26 -28.94 -15.76
N LEU A 36 3.30 -28.04 -16.01
CA LEU A 36 1.87 -28.31 -15.84
C LEU A 36 1.39 -29.15 -17.04
N LYS A 37 0.93 -30.38 -16.80
CA LYS A 37 0.56 -31.34 -17.86
C LYS A 37 -0.95 -31.54 -17.97
N THR A 38 -1.69 -31.30 -16.90
CA THR A 38 -3.14 -31.50 -16.85
C THR A 38 -3.88 -30.19 -16.58
N VAL A 39 -5.14 -30.11 -16.99
CA VAL A 39 -6.02 -28.97 -16.66
C VAL A 39 -6.19 -28.83 -15.15
N GLY A 40 -6.17 -29.95 -14.41
CA GLY A 40 -6.21 -29.94 -12.94
C GLY A 40 -5.01 -29.21 -12.31
N ASP A 41 -3.79 -29.46 -12.82
CA ASP A 41 -2.59 -28.77 -12.34
C ASP A 41 -2.67 -27.25 -12.57
N VAL A 42 -3.24 -26.85 -13.71
CA VAL A 42 -3.43 -25.44 -14.06
C VAL A 42 -4.42 -24.76 -13.12
N GLU A 43 -5.51 -25.42 -12.76
CA GLU A 43 -6.51 -24.86 -11.83
C GLU A 43 -5.92 -24.69 -10.42
N ILE A 44 -5.18 -25.68 -9.92
CA ILE A 44 -4.46 -25.60 -8.64
C ILE A 44 -3.45 -24.44 -8.69
N TYR A 45 -2.71 -24.31 -9.78
CA TYR A 45 -1.75 -23.22 -9.98
C TYR A 45 -2.45 -21.84 -9.97
N LYS A 46 -3.59 -21.70 -10.63
CA LYS A 46 -4.38 -20.48 -10.66
C LYS A 46 -4.92 -20.09 -9.28
N GLN A 47 -5.41 -21.06 -8.51
CA GLN A 47 -5.83 -20.83 -7.13
C GLN A 47 -4.65 -20.38 -6.26
N SER A 48 -3.50 -21.05 -6.37
CA SER A 48 -2.30 -20.69 -5.59
C SER A 48 -1.81 -19.27 -5.88
N THR A 49 -1.87 -18.83 -7.14
CA THR A 49 -1.44 -17.48 -7.55
C THR A 49 -2.42 -16.42 -7.06
N GLN A 50 -3.71 -16.71 -7.03
CA GLN A 50 -4.72 -15.80 -6.46
C GLN A 50 -4.53 -15.65 -4.95
N THR A 51 -4.32 -16.74 -4.21
CA THR A 51 -4.05 -16.70 -2.76
C THR A 51 -2.76 -15.94 -2.44
N LYS A 52 -1.68 -16.15 -3.21
CA LYS A 52 -0.42 -15.41 -3.03
C LYS A 52 -0.59 -13.90 -3.26
N ARG A 53 -1.37 -13.50 -4.27
CA ARG A 53 -1.70 -12.09 -4.51
C ARG A 53 -2.45 -11.46 -3.34
N GLN A 54 -3.36 -12.20 -2.70
CA GLN A 54 -4.10 -11.71 -1.53
C GLN A 54 -3.22 -11.69 -0.26
N ALA A 55 -2.32 -12.65 -0.10
CA ALA A 55 -1.42 -12.72 1.05
C ALA A 55 -0.39 -11.58 1.09
N GLY A 56 0.01 -11.05 -0.07
CA GLY A 56 0.95 -9.93 -0.18
C GLY A 56 0.46 -8.60 0.43
N LEU A 57 -0.83 -8.46 0.74
CA LEU A 57 -1.37 -7.25 1.36
C LEU A 57 -1.17 -7.18 2.88
N LYS A 58 -0.75 -8.27 3.54
CA LYS A 58 -0.61 -8.32 5.02
C LYS A 58 0.81 -8.18 5.55
N GLN A 59 1.77 -7.77 4.72
CA GLN A 59 3.08 -7.36 5.25
C GLN A 59 2.94 -6.00 5.94
N GLN A 60 2.57 -6.03 7.22
CA GLN A 60 2.70 -4.89 8.13
C GLN A 60 4.19 -4.62 8.28
N ARG A 61 4.72 -3.71 7.46
CA ARG A 61 6.11 -3.29 7.51
C ARG A 61 6.33 -2.53 8.82
N THR A 62 7.02 -3.14 9.77
CA THR A 62 7.48 -2.46 10.99
C THR A 62 8.69 -1.62 10.62
N GLU A 63 8.49 -0.31 10.41
CA GLU A 63 9.62 0.60 10.23
C GLU A 63 10.32 0.87 11.56
N ILE A 64 11.64 0.98 11.52
CA ILE A 64 12.44 1.38 12.68
C ILE A 64 12.26 2.90 12.83
N ILE A 65 11.26 3.28 13.61
CA ILE A 65 10.95 4.68 13.88
C ILE A 65 11.99 5.22 14.89
N PRO A 66 12.70 6.32 14.57
CA PRO A 66 13.60 6.96 15.51
C PRO A 66 12.91 7.42 16.79
N HIS A 67 13.61 7.29 17.93
CA HIS A 67 13.12 7.67 19.25
C HIS A 67 12.69 9.14 19.36
N TRP A 68 13.28 10.05 18.56
CA TRP A 68 12.87 11.47 18.53
C TRP A 68 11.47 11.66 17.92
N PHE A 69 11.04 10.79 17.00
CA PHE A 69 9.75 10.91 16.31
C PHE A 69 8.58 10.55 17.24
N GLN A 70 8.76 9.56 18.11
CA GLN A 70 7.79 9.20 19.15
C GLN A 70 7.57 10.35 20.15
N LYS A 71 8.65 11.06 20.52
CA LYS A 71 8.57 12.22 21.43
C LYS A 71 7.71 13.35 20.88
N ARG A 72 7.71 13.57 19.57
CA ARG A 72 6.91 14.60 18.91
C ARG A 72 5.41 14.33 19.03
N GLN A 73 4.98 13.08 18.85
CA GLN A 73 3.57 12.71 18.94
C GLN A 73 3.01 12.93 20.35
N ASN A 74 3.81 12.60 21.37
CA ASN A 74 3.43 12.81 22.77
C ASN A 74 3.46 14.30 23.18
N ALA A 75 4.33 15.11 22.56
CA ALA A 75 4.41 16.55 22.82
C ALA A 75 3.20 17.33 22.25
N HIS A 76 2.77 17.03 21.02
CA HIS A 76 1.59 17.70 20.42
C HIS A 76 0.29 17.40 21.18
N ALA A 77 0.14 16.21 21.75
CA ALA A 77 -1.01 15.86 22.58
C ALA A 77 -1.11 16.68 23.87
N HIS A 78 0.01 17.21 24.38
CA HIS A 78 0.04 18.05 25.57
C HIS A 78 -0.14 19.54 25.24
N GLU A 79 0.41 20.01 24.11
CA GLU A 79 0.36 21.43 23.72
C GLU A 79 -1.01 21.87 23.17
N GLU A 80 -1.76 21.00 22.48
CA GLU A 80 -3.11 21.32 21.99
C GLU A 80 -4.12 21.57 23.13
N SER A 81 -3.84 21.07 24.34
CA SER A 81 -4.71 21.28 25.51
C SER A 81 -4.49 22.62 26.22
N GLU A 82 -3.30 23.22 26.11
CA GLU A 82 -2.99 24.52 26.76
C GLU A 82 -3.28 25.74 25.88
N HIS A 83 -3.30 25.58 24.55
CA HIS A 83 -3.55 26.67 23.60
C HIS A 83 -5.05 26.92 23.32
N ALA A 84 -5.95 26.18 23.99
CA ALA A 84 -7.39 26.33 23.86
C ALA A 84 -7.99 27.51 24.64
N LEU A 85 -7.17 28.26 25.40
CA LEU A 85 -7.60 29.49 26.05
C LEU A 85 -7.41 30.68 25.08
N PRO A 86 -8.41 31.58 24.92
CA PRO A 86 -8.26 32.75 24.08
C PRO A 86 -7.17 33.66 24.65
N ILE A 87 -6.01 33.69 23.98
CA ILE A 87 -4.90 34.58 24.31
C ILE A 87 -5.35 36.02 24.04
N ASP A 88 -5.33 36.87 25.08
CA ASP A 88 -5.59 38.30 24.91
C ASP A 88 -4.36 39.01 24.32
N PHE A 89 -4.34 39.05 22.99
CA PHE A 89 -3.28 39.67 22.19
C PHE A 89 -3.09 41.17 22.51
N GLU A 90 -4.11 41.87 23.01
CA GLU A 90 -4.00 43.30 23.32
C GLU A 90 -3.18 43.53 24.60
N ALA A 91 -3.39 42.69 25.61
CA ALA A 91 -2.64 42.73 26.86
C ALA A 91 -1.15 42.41 26.65
N GLU A 92 -0.84 41.40 25.84
CA GLU A 92 0.55 41.05 25.51
C GLU A 92 1.24 42.17 24.72
N ARG A 93 0.55 42.74 23.73
CA ARG A 93 1.08 43.87 22.95
C ARG A 93 1.43 45.07 23.84
N LYS A 94 0.56 45.43 24.78
CA LYS A 94 0.83 46.53 25.74
C LYS A 94 2.05 46.23 26.62
N LYS A 95 2.22 44.99 27.06
CA LYS A 95 3.38 44.58 27.87
C LYS A 95 4.69 44.66 27.09
N ILE A 96 4.68 44.25 25.82
CA ILE A 96 5.85 44.36 24.92
C ILE A 96 6.19 45.83 24.69
N LEU A 97 5.21 46.68 24.36
CA LEU A 97 5.41 48.11 24.17
C LEU A 97 5.99 48.79 25.42
N LYS A 98 5.50 48.46 26.62
CA LYS A 98 6.04 48.98 27.88
C LYS A 98 7.49 48.57 28.12
N LYS A 99 7.86 47.33 27.75
CA LYS A 99 9.26 46.86 27.84
C LYS A 99 10.16 47.63 26.88
N LEU A 100 9.72 47.86 25.64
CA LEU A 100 10.48 48.65 24.67
C LEU A 100 10.65 50.10 25.14
N ASN A 101 9.59 50.70 25.70
CA ASN A 101 9.62 52.09 26.18
C ASN A 101 10.42 52.28 27.49
N ARG A 102 10.86 51.19 28.12
CA ARG A 102 11.71 51.21 29.34
C ARG A 102 13.20 51.24 29.00
N HIS A 103 13.56 51.19 27.72
CA HIS A 103 14.94 51.17 27.23
C HIS A 103 15.32 52.42 26.39
N LEU A 104 14.57 53.52 26.57
CA LEU A 104 14.97 54.90 26.26
C LEU A 104 14.92 55.73 27.56
#